data_AF-A0A497SW63-F1
#
_entry.id   AF-A0A497SW63-F1
#
_cell.length_a   1.000
_cell.length_b   1.000
_cell.length_c   1.000
_cell.angle_alpha   90.00
_cell.angle_beta   90.00
_cell.angle_gamma   90.00
#
_symmetry.space_group_name_H-M   'P 1'
#
loop_
_entity.id
_entity.type
_entity.pdbx_description
1 polymer ?
#
loop_
_entity_poly.entity_id
_entity_poly.type
_entity_poly.pdbx_seq_one_letter_code
_entity_poly.pdbx_strand_id
1 'polypeptide(L)'
;MVMKVKIRVKGKRDGIAALLVIFVFIFILTLAIIKPQPDYKRIATKEEVVVRKPAVAGMFYPAEKAVLRDMISKLLNKTNTSKHVDGSIRGLVMPHAGYVYSGIVAASAVSLLRGKSYKTVIIMGPSHHKYFKGISIANVTHYETPLGMVKLSEKVKEMRKESMVVSEPLAHMKEHSIEVEIPFLQSVLGEFEIIPIIFGDANPKAVARMLERYIDDSTLVIVSSDLSHYYPYNIAIERDKICIEAIPKLNFSLMERCEACGKLAILTLMYIAKDMGWQGRLIEYKNSGDTAGNKQRVVGYASIAFYKKGLEDDEKVFLLRLARKVLEERLGYGRSYAISNVPEKLKEVKGCFVTLKKHGQLRGCIGHILPREPLYKCVIDNTINAALHDIRFFPVRYEELKDIEIEISVLSVPVLLKHESWQEVLNSLVPLRDGVVLKRSMQMATYLPQVWEQIPDKVLFLEHLCMKAGMEKNCWKDKATEIYIYHADVFSESEFNLYNHS
;
A
#
# COMPACT_ATOMS: atom_id res chain seq x y z
N MET A 1 -14.44 24.31 -66.71
CA MET A 1 -13.91 24.44 -68.08
C MET A 1 -12.47 24.94 -67.97
N VAL A 2 -11.54 24.17 -68.53
CA VAL A 2 -10.10 24.23 -68.32
C VAL A 2 -9.49 25.45 -69.01
N MET A 3 -8.49 26.10 -68.41
CA MET A 3 -7.30 26.56 -69.15
C MET A 3 -6.13 26.85 -68.20
N LYS A 4 -5.11 25.98 -68.30
CA LYS A 4 -3.75 26.25 -67.80
C LYS A 4 -3.05 27.14 -68.83
N VAL A 5 -2.44 28.24 -68.37
CA VAL A 5 -1.38 28.92 -69.12
C VAL A 5 -0.09 28.80 -68.31
N LYS A 6 0.90 28.11 -68.90
CA LYS A 6 2.28 28.05 -68.41
C LYS A 6 3.04 29.21 -69.06
N ILE A 7 3.53 30.16 -68.28
CA ILE A 7 4.55 31.10 -68.73
C ILE A 7 5.83 30.82 -67.95
N ARG A 8 6.89 30.52 -68.71
CA ARG A 8 8.25 30.26 -68.25
C ARG A 8 9.02 31.55 -68.44
N VAL A 9 9.50 32.20 -67.36
CA VAL A 9 10.46 33.31 -67.47
C VAL A 9 11.75 32.92 -66.76
N LYS A 10 12.81 32.89 -67.56
CA LYS A 10 14.22 32.69 -67.18
C LYS A 10 14.77 33.98 -66.58
N GLY A 11 15.39 33.83 -65.41
CA GLY A 11 16.55 34.62 -64.95
C GLY A 11 16.28 36.07 -64.51
N LYS A 12 17.08 36.65 -63.63
CA LYS A 12 18.16 36.13 -62.79
C LYS A 12 18.49 37.26 -61.80
N ARG A 13 18.55 36.91 -60.53
CA ARG A 13 19.43 37.44 -59.47
C ARG A 13 19.17 38.78 -58.76
N ASP A 14 18.38 39.72 -59.26
CA ASP A 14 18.18 40.99 -58.50
C ASP A 14 16.89 41.04 -57.65
N GLY A 15 15.95 40.11 -57.87
CA GLY A 15 14.70 40.03 -57.10
C GLY A 15 14.80 39.31 -55.75
N ILE A 16 15.83 38.49 -55.53
CA ILE A 16 15.93 37.65 -54.32
C ILE A 16 16.40 38.46 -53.11
N ALA A 17 17.31 39.43 -53.30
CA ALA A 17 17.75 40.31 -52.23
C ALA A 17 16.63 41.27 -51.77
N ALA A 18 15.85 41.80 -52.72
CA ALA A 18 14.70 42.66 -52.41
C ALA A 18 13.57 41.89 -51.71
N LEU A 19 13.29 40.63 -52.12
CA LEU A 19 12.29 39.80 -51.42
C LEU A 19 12.72 39.42 -50.01
N LEU A 20 14.01 39.18 -49.76
CA LEU A 20 14.52 38.82 -48.44
C LEU A 20 14.42 39.99 -47.45
N VAL A 21 14.70 41.21 -47.88
CA VAL A 21 14.57 42.41 -47.02
C VAL A 21 13.10 42.69 -46.70
N ILE A 22 12.20 42.52 -47.66
CA ILE A 22 10.75 42.67 -47.43
C ILE A 22 10.21 41.57 -46.50
N PHE A 23 10.67 40.31 -46.64
CA PHE A 23 10.26 39.23 -45.74
C PHE A 23 10.78 39.44 -44.30
N VAL A 24 12.02 39.91 -44.13
CA VAL A 24 12.57 40.22 -42.80
C VAL A 24 11.82 41.39 -42.16
N PHE A 25 11.47 42.43 -42.93
CA PHE A 25 10.67 43.55 -42.40
C PHE A 25 9.24 43.14 -42.05
N ILE A 26 8.57 42.33 -42.87
CA ILE A 26 7.23 41.81 -42.56
C ILE A 26 7.29 40.86 -41.36
N PHE A 27 8.33 40.04 -41.21
CA PHE A 27 8.51 39.14 -40.06
C PHE A 27 8.80 39.90 -38.76
N ILE A 28 9.55 41.01 -38.82
CA ILE A 28 9.79 41.88 -37.66
C ILE A 28 8.51 42.67 -37.29
N LEU A 29 7.72 43.11 -38.27
CA LEU A 29 6.44 43.77 -38.02
C LEU A 29 5.35 42.81 -37.50
N THR A 30 5.34 41.54 -37.92
CA THR A 30 4.43 40.55 -37.32
C THR A 30 4.84 40.15 -35.90
N LEU A 31 6.14 40.07 -35.60
CA LEU A 31 6.62 39.88 -34.23
C LEU A 31 6.29 41.06 -33.30
N ALA A 32 6.22 42.29 -33.83
CA ALA A 32 5.85 43.48 -33.06
C ALA A 32 4.34 43.63 -32.79
N ILE A 33 3.48 42.86 -33.46
CA ILE A 33 2.00 42.87 -33.27
C ILE A 33 1.52 41.69 -32.40
N ILE A 34 2.39 40.73 -32.08
CA ILE A 34 2.12 39.73 -31.05
C ILE A 34 2.30 40.40 -29.69
N LYS A 35 1.29 41.15 -29.24
CA LYS A 35 1.17 41.50 -27.82
C LYS A 35 1.23 40.18 -27.04
N PRO A 36 2.03 40.09 -25.96
CA PRO A 36 1.95 38.94 -25.08
C PRO A 36 0.49 38.84 -24.63
N GLN A 37 -0.19 37.75 -24.99
CA GLN A 37 -1.40 37.34 -24.31
C GLN A 37 -1.07 37.39 -22.82
N PRO A 38 -1.88 38.06 -21.98
CA PRO A 38 -1.62 38.03 -20.55
C PRO A 38 -1.47 36.57 -20.16
N ASP A 39 -0.33 36.26 -19.55
CA ASP A 39 -0.03 34.95 -19.02
C ASP A 39 -1.13 34.67 -17.98
N TYR A 40 -2.22 34.07 -18.44
CA TYR A 40 -3.17 33.38 -17.59
C TYR A 40 -2.39 32.20 -17.05
N LYS A 41 -1.51 32.49 -16.08
CA LYS A 41 -1.29 31.61 -14.95
C LYS A 41 -2.67 31.07 -14.67
N ARG A 42 -2.87 29.76 -14.90
CA ARG A 42 -3.93 29.03 -14.25
C ARG A 42 -3.77 29.43 -12.80
N ILE A 43 -4.60 30.38 -12.35
CA ILE A 43 -4.92 30.51 -10.95
C ILE A 43 -5.50 29.14 -10.70
N ALA A 44 -4.68 28.22 -10.20
CA ALA A 44 -5.18 27.02 -9.58
C ALA A 44 -6.13 27.57 -8.53
N THR A 45 -7.42 27.55 -8.86
CA THR A 45 -8.47 27.93 -7.93
C THR A 45 -8.20 27.04 -6.74
N LYS A 46 -7.68 27.65 -5.67
CA LYS A 46 -7.34 26.96 -4.44
C LYS A 46 -8.62 26.23 -4.06
N GLU A 47 -8.66 24.91 -4.20
CA GLU A 47 -9.88 24.15 -3.96
C GLU A 47 -10.41 24.56 -2.60
N GLU A 48 -11.66 25.02 -2.57
CA GLU A 48 -12.25 25.55 -1.35
C GLU A 48 -12.26 24.43 -0.29
N VAL A 49 -11.59 24.66 0.83
CA VAL A 49 -11.44 23.66 1.89
C VAL A 49 -12.75 23.58 2.68
N VAL A 50 -13.62 22.66 2.28
CA VAL A 50 -14.85 22.31 3.03
C VAL A 50 -14.53 21.19 4.01
N VAL A 51 -14.74 21.41 5.31
CA VAL A 51 -14.32 20.49 6.38
C VAL A 51 -15.51 19.88 7.11
N ARG A 52 -15.50 18.55 7.27
CA ARG A 52 -16.39 17.85 8.19
C ARG A 52 -15.77 17.87 9.59
N LYS A 53 -16.37 18.64 10.49
CA LYS A 53 -15.97 18.78 11.90
C LYS A 53 -16.26 17.48 12.68
N PRO A 54 -15.49 17.18 13.74
CA PRO A 54 -15.78 16.02 14.59
C PRO A 54 -17.11 16.23 15.33
N ALA A 55 -17.96 15.22 15.31
CA ALA A 55 -19.26 15.20 15.97
C ALA A 55 -19.18 14.65 17.41
N VAL A 56 -18.15 13.86 17.73
CA VAL A 56 -18.06 13.14 19.02
C VAL A 56 -16.74 13.33 19.78
N ALA A 57 -15.88 14.25 19.34
CA ALA A 57 -14.71 14.69 20.12
C ALA A 57 -15.16 15.29 21.46
N GLY A 58 -14.54 14.84 22.56
CA GLY A 58 -14.92 15.15 23.93
C GLY A 58 -15.98 14.21 24.52
N MET A 59 -16.59 13.34 23.72
CA MET A 59 -17.58 12.35 24.17
C MET A 59 -17.07 10.91 24.00
N PHE A 60 -16.69 10.53 22.78
CA PHE A 60 -16.24 9.17 22.46
C PHE A 60 -14.72 9.03 22.63
N TYR A 61 -14.00 10.12 22.45
CA TYR A 61 -12.55 10.22 22.62
C TYR A 61 -12.20 11.66 23.03
N PRO A 62 -11.03 11.91 23.67
CA PRO A 62 -10.66 13.25 24.13
C PRO A 62 -10.63 14.30 23.02
N ALA A 63 -11.19 15.49 23.28
CA ALA A 63 -11.12 16.63 22.35
C ALA A 63 -9.74 17.31 22.31
N GLU A 64 -8.94 17.14 23.36
CA GLU A 64 -7.60 17.72 23.45
C GLU A 64 -6.56 16.82 22.78
N LYS A 65 -5.77 17.40 21.86
CA LYS A 65 -4.78 16.70 21.04
C LYS A 65 -3.76 15.89 21.86
N ALA A 66 -3.21 16.47 22.92
CA ALA A 66 -2.20 15.81 23.75
C ALA A 66 -2.78 14.59 24.49
N VAL A 67 -3.96 14.76 25.09
CA VAL A 67 -4.68 13.70 25.82
C VAL A 67 -5.10 12.57 24.87
N LEU A 68 -5.59 12.90 23.67
CA LEU A 68 -5.95 11.90 22.66
C LEU A 68 -4.75 11.07 22.21
N ARG A 69 -3.61 11.71 21.92
CA ARG A 69 -2.37 11.01 21.55
C ARG A 69 -1.88 10.08 22.65
N ASP A 70 -1.87 10.56 23.89
CA ASP A 70 -1.44 9.76 25.04
C ASP A 70 -2.36 8.55 25.24
N MET A 71 -3.69 8.74 25.15
CA MET A 71 -4.66 7.65 25.24
C MET A 71 -4.42 6.60 24.14
N ILE A 72 -4.30 7.00 22.88
CA ILE A 72 -4.07 6.06 21.76
C ILE A 72 -2.72 5.34 21.93
N SER A 73 -1.66 6.06 22.30
CA SER A 73 -0.34 5.48 22.54
C SER A 73 -0.38 4.41 23.64
N LYS A 74 -1.04 4.70 24.77
CA LYS A 74 -1.25 3.74 25.86
C LYS A 74 -2.04 2.51 25.42
N LEU A 75 -3.07 2.68 24.59
CA LEU A 75 -3.84 1.55 24.04
C LEU A 75 -2.97 0.70 23.12
N LEU A 76 -2.23 1.31 22.19
CA LEU A 76 -1.33 0.61 21.26
C LEU A 76 -0.15 -0.08 21.94
N ASN A 77 0.27 0.38 23.12
CA ASN A 77 1.34 -0.27 23.89
C ASN A 77 0.83 -1.47 24.72
N LYS A 78 -0.49 -1.55 24.94
CA LYS A 78 -1.14 -2.68 25.63
C LYS A 78 -1.50 -3.83 24.69
N THR A 79 -1.43 -3.63 23.37
CA THR A 79 -1.77 -4.68 22.41
C THR A 79 -0.72 -5.78 22.41
N ASN A 80 -1.16 -7.03 22.39
CA ASN A 80 -0.26 -8.18 22.31
C ASN A 80 0.26 -8.34 20.87
N THR A 81 1.55 -8.09 20.65
CA THR A 81 2.21 -8.19 19.33
C THR A 81 2.39 -9.61 18.83
N SER A 82 2.07 -10.63 19.64
CA SER A 82 2.26 -12.05 19.29
C SER A 82 1.28 -12.59 18.23
N LYS A 83 0.18 -11.88 17.93
CA LYS A 83 -0.78 -12.28 16.87
C LYS A 83 -0.27 -11.80 15.50
N HIS A 84 0.80 -12.43 15.03
CA HIS A 84 1.38 -12.16 13.71
C HIS A 84 0.43 -12.57 12.58
N VAL A 85 0.29 -11.71 11.58
CA VAL A 85 -0.42 -12.01 10.33
C VAL A 85 0.64 -12.13 9.23
N ASP A 86 0.73 -13.31 8.63
CA ASP A 86 1.67 -13.59 7.55
C ASP A 86 1.16 -13.02 6.23
N GLY A 87 1.58 -11.79 5.92
CA GLY A 87 1.30 -11.11 4.66
C GLY A 87 0.98 -9.62 4.77
N SER A 88 0.49 -9.09 3.67
CA SER A 88 0.13 -7.68 3.56
C SER A 88 -1.30 -7.47 4.05
N ILE A 89 -1.50 -6.65 5.08
CA ILE A 89 -2.84 -6.27 5.55
C ILE A 89 -3.54 -5.47 4.45
N ARG A 90 -4.78 -5.85 4.13
CA ARG A 90 -5.59 -5.23 3.07
C ARG A 90 -6.93 -4.71 3.57
N GLY A 91 -7.44 -5.27 4.65
CA GLY A 91 -8.58 -4.70 5.35
C GLY A 91 -8.65 -5.04 6.82
N LEU A 92 -9.42 -4.26 7.56
CA LEU A 92 -9.68 -4.45 8.98
C LEU A 92 -11.17 -4.25 9.26
N VAL A 93 -11.71 -5.06 10.17
CA VAL A 93 -12.97 -4.76 10.86
C VAL A 93 -12.60 -4.25 12.26
N MET A 94 -13.17 -3.11 12.66
CA MET A 94 -12.83 -2.41 13.90
C MET A 94 -14.09 -1.85 14.57
N PRO A 95 -14.14 -1.79 15.91
CA PRO A 95 -15.29 -1.26 16.66
C PRO A 95 -15.28 0.27 16.76
N HIS A 96 -16.46 0.87 16.90
CA HIS A 96 -16.66 2.33 16.94
C HIS A 96 -17.32 2.89 18.19
N ALA A 97 -17.48 2.11 19.26
CA ALA A 97 -17.85 2.67 20.56
C ALA A 97 -16.80 3.66 21.10
N GLY A 98 -17.12 4.35 22.19
CA GLY A 98 -16.17 5.23 22.88
C GLY A 98 -14.87 4.49 23.28
N TYR A 99 -13.73 5.18 23.18
CA TYR A 99 -12.40 4.58 23.30
C TYR A 99 -12.15 3.89 24.65
N VAL A 100 -12.82 4.36 25.71
CA VAL A 100 -12.76 3.73 27.03
C VAL A 100 -13.32 2.30 27.03
N TYR A 101 -14.24 1.98 26.10
CA TYR A 101 -14.86 0.67 25.98
C TYR A 101 -14.19 -0.20 24.91
N SER A 102 -14.12 0.30 23.67
CA SER A 102 -13.70 -0.50 22.51
C SER A 102 -12.28 -0.20 22.04
N GLY A 103 -11.66 0.87 22.54
CA GLY A 103 -10.40 1.39 22.02
C GLY A 103 -9.23 0.40 22.07
N ILE A 104 -9.20 -0.52 23.05
CA ILE A 104 -8.17 -1.56 23.10
C ILE A 104 -8.33 -2.60 21.98
N VAL A 105 -9.56 -2.91 21.60
CA VAL A 105 -9.86 -3.81 20.48
C VAL A 105 -9.54 -3.12 19.16
N ALA A 106 -9.93 -1.84 18.99
CA ALA A 106 -9.55 -1.06 17.82
C ALA A 106 -8.02 -0.94 17.70
N ALA A 107 -7.32 -0.62 18.79
CA ALA A 107 -5.86 -0.53 18.84
C ALA A 107 -5.18 -1.84 18.38
N SER A 108 -5.73 -3.01 18.74
CA SER A 108 -5.20 -4.30 18.31
C SER A 108 -5.17 -4.44 16.78
N ALA A 109 -6.19 -3.92 16.09
CA ALA A 109 -6.28 -3.91 14.64
C ALA A 109 -5.21 -3.02 14.00
N VAL A 110 -5.16 -1.75 14.41
CA VAL A 110 -4.25 -0.74 13.83
C VAL A 110 -2.80 -0.97 14.21
N SER A 111 -2.53 -1.73 15.28
CA SER A 111 -1.16 -2.14 15.62
C SER A 111 -0.49 -2.94 14.49
N LEU A 112 -1.28 -3.69 13.71
CA LEU A 112 -0.81 -4.45 12.54
C LEU A 112 -0.34 -3.55 11.39
N LEU A 113 -0.71 -2.27 11.41
CA LEU A 113 -0.35 -1.28 10.39
C LEU A 113 0.96 -0.56 10.69
N ARG A 114 1.56 -0.74 11.88
CA ARG A 114 2.78 -0.03 12.28
C ARG A 114 3.93 -0.29 11.30
N GLY A 115 4.46 0.79 10.73
CA GLY A 115 5.52 0.76 9.73
C GLY A 115 5.10 0.20 8.36
N LYS A 116 3.79 0.07 8.11
CA LYS A 116 3.24 -0.13 6.77
C LYS A 116 2.77 1.23 6.23
N SER A 117 2.66 1.34 4.91
CA SER A 117 2.24 2.57 4.24
C SER A 117 1.04 2.30 3.33
N TYR A 118 0.03 3.17 3.43
CA TYR A 118 -1.16 3.15 2.59
C TYR A 118 -1.42 4.56 2.09
N LYS A 119 -1.68 4.71 0.78
CA LYS A 119 -1.98 6.02 0.19
C LYS A 119 -3.44 6.39 0.35
N THR A 120 -4.33 5.39 0.30
CA THR A 120 -5.77 5.58 0.35
C THR A 120 -6.37 4.62 1.37
N VAL A 121 -7.23 5.12 2.26
CA VAL A 121 -7.98 4.32 3.22
C VAL A 121 -9.47 4.47 2.94
N ILE A 122 -10.11 3.40 2.46
CA ILE A 122 -11.57 3.33 2.35
C ILE A 122 -12.10 3.01 3.74
N ILE A 123 -12.97 3.85 4.30
CA ILE A 123 -13.58 3.62 5.62
C ILE A 123 -15.09 3.50 5.42
N MET A 124 -15.63 2.33 5.75
CA MET A 124 -17.04 2.00 5.59
C MET A 124 -17.70 1.87 6.96
N GLY A 125 -18.75 2.64 7.22
CA GLY A 125 -19.49 2.59 8.48
C GLY A 125 -21.00 2.61 8.26
N PRO A 126 -21.82 2.13 9.21
CA PRO A 126 -23.27 2.25 9.13
C PRO A 126 -23.74 3.70 9.35
N SER A 127 -24.96 3.98 8.91
CA SER A 127 -25.72 5.17 9.32
C SER A 127 -26.58 4.86 10.54
N HIS A 128 -26.31 5.50 11.67
CA HIS A 128 -27.10 5.41 12.91
C HIS A 128 -28.22 6.43 12.98
N HIS A 129 -28.08 7.57 12.29
CA HIS A 129 -28.99 8.70 12.45
C HIS A 129 -30.01 8.84 11.32
N LYS A 130 -29.73 8.29 10.13
CA LYS A 130 -30.56 8.51 8.95
C LYS A 130 -30.66 7.26 8.08
N TYR A 131 -31.89 6.79 7.87
CA TYR A 131 -32.17 5.80 6.84
C TYR A 131 -32.17 6.44 5.44
N PHE A 132 -31.54 5.77 4.47
CA PHE A 132 -31.57 6.09 3.04
C PHE A 132 -31.22 4.84 2.22
N LYS A 133 -31.52 4.84 0.91
CA LYS A 133 -31.13 3.76 -0.01
C LYS A 133 -29.78 4.07 -0.66
N GLY A 134 -28.93 3.05 -0.81
CA GLY A 134 -27.57 3.18 -1.35
C GLY A 134 -26.53 3.47 -0.28
N ILE A 135 -25.39 4.00 -0.72
CA ILE A 135 -24.29 4.44 0.13
C ILE A 135 -24.05 5.95 -0.06
N SER A 136 -23.46 6.62 0.92
CA SER A 136 -23.25 8.07 0.84
C SER A 136 -21.82 8.49 1.18
N ILE A 137 -21.31 9.47 0.44
CA ILE A 137 -20.02 10.12 0.69
C ILE A 137 -20.30 11.63 0.86
N ALA A 138 -19.94 12.19 2.02
CA ALA A 138 -20.18 13.60 2.34
C ALA A 138 -19.59 14.54 1.28
N ASN A 139 -20.29 15.64 0.94
CA ASN A 139 -19.78 16.66 0.03
C ASN A 139 -18.81 17.63 0.72
N VAL A 140 -17.69 17.09 1.19
CA VAL A 140 -16.60 17.82 1.84
C VAL A 140 -15.28 17.48 1.15
N THR A 141 -14.22 18.20 1.52
CA THR A 141 -12.84 17.97 1.06
C THR A 141 -11.97 17.31 2.13
N HIS A 142 -12.27 17.52 3.41
CA HIS A 142 -11.48 17.03 4.54
C HIS A 142 -12.38 16.57 5.70
N TYR A 143 -11.88 15.62 6.49
CA TYR A 143 -12.36 15.33 7.84
C TYR A 143 -11.37 15.89 8.84
N GLU A 144 -11.87 16.52 9.90
CA GLU A 144 -11.03 17.02 11.00
C GLU A 144 -11.19 16.15 12.24
N THR A 145 -10.06 15.92 12.91
CA THR A 145 -9.99 15.37 14.28
C THR A 145 -9.09 16.28 15.12
N PRO A 146 -9.01 16.09 16.45
CA PRO A 146 -8.04 16.78 17.28
C PRO A 146 -6.57 16.57 16.87
N LEU A 147 -6.26 15.51 16.11
CA LEU A 147 -4.89 15.22 15.66
C LEU A 147 -4.51 15.98 14.38
N GLY A 148 -5.49 16.43 13.61
CA GLY A 148 -5.31 17.16 12.36
C GLY A 148 -6.38 16.80 11.33
N MET A 149 -6.25 17.38 10.13
CA MET A 149 -7.14 17.10 9.00
C MET A 149 -6.66 15.89 8.20
N VAL A 150 -7.61 15.18 7.60
CA VAL A 150 -7.37 14.12 6.62
C VAL A 150 -8.15 14.44 5.36
N LYS A 151 -7.45 14.47 4.22
CA LYS A 151 -8.03 14.81 2.92
C LYS A 151 -8.85 13.64 2.38
N LEU A 152 -9.97 13.94 1.71
CA LEU A 152 -10.67 12.96 0.89
C LEU A 152 -9.91 12.69 -0.40
N SER A 153 -9.85 11.43 -0.82
CA SER A 153 -9.14 11.07 -2.05
C SER A 153 -9.81 11.65 -3.29
N GLU A 154 -9.02 12.01 -4.30
CA GLU A 154 -9.54 12.48 -5.60
C GLU A 154 -10.47 11.45 -6.27
N LYS A 155 -10.26 10.16 -5.98
CA LYS A 155 -11.12 9.05 -6.42
C LYS A 155 -12.61 9.28 -6.05
N VAL A 156 -12.90 10.02 -4.97
CA VAL A 156 -14.27 10.35 -4.54
C VAL A 156 -15.07 11.09 -5.61
N LYS A 157 -14.43 11.95 -6.42
CA LYS A 157 -15.10 12.73 -7.48
C LYS A 157 -15.72 11.80 -8.53
N GLU A 158 -15.06 10.70 -8.85
CA GLU A 158 -15.57 9.67 -9.76
C GLU A 158 -16.60 8.79 -9.06
N MET A 159 -16.32 8.32 -7.84
CA MET A 159 -17.22 7.45 -7.08
C MET A 159 -18.61 8.08 -6.86
N ARG A 160 -18.70 9.39 -6.64
CA ARG A 160 -19.99 10.09 -6.48
C ARG A 160 -20.88 10.02 -7.73
N LYS A 161 -20.37 9.60 -8.89
CA LYS A 161 -21.14 9.42 -10.13
C LYS A 161 -21.75 8.02 -10.24
N GLU A 162 -21.33 7.08 -9.41
CA GLU A 162 -21.88 5.72 -9.37
C GLU A 162 -23.35 5.76 -8.94
N SER A 163 -24.21 5.00 -9.61
CA SER A 163 -25.67 5.06 -9.40
C SER A 163 -26.12 4.70 -7.98
N MET A 164 -25.31 3.95 -7.24
CA MET A 164 -25.59 3.57 -5.84
C MET A 164 -25.07 4.57 -4.80
N VAL A 165 -24.33 5.60 -5.23
CA VAL A 165 -23.81 6.65 -4.34
C VAL A 165 -24.77 7.83 -4.34
N VAL A 166 -25.31 8.14 -3.17
CA VAL A 166 -26.27 9.23 -2.97
C VAL A 166 -25.68 10.34 -2.11
N SER A 167 -26.15 11.56 -2.33
CA SER A 167 -25.84 12.70 -1.45
C SER A 167 -26.91 12.79 -0.36
N GLU A 168 -26.56 12.40 0.87
CA GLU A 168 -27.46 12.46 2.03
C GLU A 168 -26.74 13.17 3.19
N PRO A 169 -26.81 14.52 3.28
CA PRO A 169 -26.08 15.28 4.29
C PRO A 169 -26.41 14.89 5.74
N LEU A 170 -27.66 14.51 6.02
CA LEU A 170 -28.08 14.17 7.39
C LEU A 170 -27.46 12.86 7.88
N ALA A 171 -27.04 11.98 6.97
CA ALA A 171 -26.31 10.77 7.31
C ALA A 171 -24.87 11.04 7.79
N HIS A 172 -24.34 12.26 7.63
CA HIS A 172 -22.95 12.59 8.00
C HIS A 172 -22.85 13.54 9.20
N MET A 173 -23.84 14.41 9.41
CA MET A 173 -23.74 15.53 10.37
C MET A 173 -23.44 15.11 11.82
N LYS A 174 -24.06 14.03 12.28
CA LYS A 174 -23.91 13.51 13.65
C LYS A 174 -23.29 12.11 13.70
N GLU A 175 -23.03 11.52 12.54
CA GLU A 175 -22.57 10.15 12.43
C GLU A 175 -21.13 10.01 12.92
N HIS A 176 -20.87 8.96 13.70
CA HIS A 176 -19.61 8.75 14.40
C HIS A 176 -18.83 7.55 13.86
N SER A 177 -19.48 6.61 13.18
CA SER A 177 -18.88 5.33 12.79
C SER A 177 -17.56 5.49 12.03
N ILE A 178 -17.48 6.41 11.07
CA ILE A 178 -16.23 6.69 10.35
C ILE A 178 -15.26 7.52 11.20
N GLU A 179 -15.77 8.53 11.92
CA GLU A 179 -14.95 9.51 12.64
C GLU A 179 -14.02 8.87 13.64
N VAL A 180 -14.53 7.94 14.44
CA VAL A 180 -13.80 7.35 15.55
C VAL A 180 -12.64 6.46 15.12
N GLU A 181 -12.61 6.01 13.86
CA GLU A 181 -11.49 5.24 13.30
C GLU A 181 -10.30 6.15 12.94
N ILE A 182 -10.57 7.41 12.57
CA ILE A 182 -9.57 8.31 11.97
C ILE A 182 -8.40 8.64 12.94
N PRO A 183 -8.62 8.95 14.23
CA PRO A 183 -7.50 9.23 15.13
C PRO A 183 -6.54 8.05 15.32
N PHE A 184 -7.05 6.82 15.32
CA PHE A 184 -6.20 5.64 15.36
C PHE A 184 -5.32 5.53 14.10
N LEU A 185 -5.90 5.74 12.92
CA LEU A 185 -5.17 5.72 11.65
C LEU A 185 -4.09 6.82 11.59
N GLN A 186 -4.43 8.05 12.00
CA GLN A 186 -3.48 9.18 12.09
C GLN A 186 -2.33 8.92 13.07
N SER A 187 -2.47 7.96 13.99
CA SER A 187 -1.45 7.62 14.98
C SER A 187 -0.50 6.51 14.53
N VAL A 188 -0.84 5.76 13.47
CA VAL A 188 -0.02 4.62 13.01
C VAL A 188 0.41 4.72 11.55
N LEU A 189 -0.29 5.51 10.72
CA LEU A 189 0.03 5.74 9.32
C LEU A 189 0.74 7.09 9.13
N GLY A 190 1.50 7.19 8.04
CA GLY A 190 2.04 8.47 7.56
C GLY A 190 0.97 9.33 6.87
N GLU A 191 1.31 10.05 5.82
CA GLU A 191 0.31 10.76 5.02
C GLU A 191 -0.59 9.79 4.23
N PHE A 192 -1.91 9.92 4.39
CA PHE A 192 -2.92 9.16 3.65
C PHE A 192 -4.15 10.02 3.33
N GLU A 193 -4.91 9.61 2.31
CA GLU A 193 -6.23 10.14 1.99
C GLU A 193 -7.32 9.14 2.39
N ILE A 194 -8.55 9.61 2.63
CA ILE A 194 -9.69 8.74 2.96
C ILE A 194 -10.77 8.74 1.88
N ILE A 195 -11.51 7.63 1.81
CA ILE A 195 -12.78 7.52 1.09
C ILE A 195 -13.83 7.11 2.14
N PRO A 196 -14.52 8.08 2.78
CA PRO A 196 -15.49 7.82 3.83
C PRO A 196 -16.87 7.47 3.25
N ILE A 197 -17.31 6.23 3.47
CA ILE A 197 -18.56 5.69 2.92
C ILE A 197 -19.52 5.31 4.05
N ILE A 198 -20.64 6.02 4.14
CA ILE A 198 -21.74 5.66 5.04
C ILE A 198 -22.71 4.74 4.32
N PHE A 199 -23.04 3.61 4.95
CA PHE A 199 -23.99 2.63 4.44
C PHE A 199 -25.41 2.95 4.91
N GLY A 200 -26.31 3.11 3.93
CA GLY A 200 -27.75 2.95 4.10
C GLY A 200 -28.18 1.53 3.71
N ASP A 201 -29.35 1.39 3.08
CA ASP A 201 -29.82 0.14 2.49
C ASP A 201 -29.20 -0.07 1.10
N ALA A 202 -28.12 -0.85 1.04
CA ALA A 202 -27.38 -1.13 -0.18
C ALA A 202 -27.05 -2.62 -0.32
N ASN A 203 -27.00 -3.12 -1.56
CA ASN A 203 -26.59 -4.49 -1.85
C ASN A 203 -25.06 -4.63 -1.66
N PRO A 204 -24.57 -5.40 -0.67
CA PRO A 204 -23.14 -5.47 -0.37
C PRO A 204 -22.28 -6.01 -1.52
N LYS A 205 -22.79 -6.96 -2.30
CA LYS A 205 -22.07 -7.54 -3.44
C LYS A 205 -21.92 -6.54 -4.59
N ALA A 206 -22.94 -5.71 -4.82
CA ALA A 206 -22.87 -4.66 -5.83
C ALA A 206 -21.87 -3.56 -5.43
N VAL A 207 -21.86 -3.18 -4.15
CA VAL A 207 -20.89 -2.21 -3.62
C VAL A 207 -19.47 -2.78 -3.70
N ALA A 208 -19.26 -4.05 -3.35
CA ALA A 208 -17.94 -4.70 -3.43
C ALA A 208 -17.33 -4.61 -4.84
N ARG A 209 -18.10 -5.00 -5.87
CA ARG A 209 -17.69 -4.91 -7.28
C ARG A 209 -17.35 -3.49 -7.73
N MET A 210 -18.02 -2.49 -7.17
CA MET A 210 -17.71 -1.09 -7.46
C MET A 210 -16.40 -0.69 -6.78
N LEU A 211 -16.22 -1.03 -5.50
CA LEU A 211 -15.03 -0.68 -4.73
C LEU A 211 -13.75 -1.37 -5.22
N GLU A 212 -13.84 -2.60 -5.73
CA GLU A 212 -12.71 -3.33 -6.32
C GLU A 212 -11.98 -2.52 -7.40
N ARG A 213 -12.68 -1.68 -8.17
CA ARG A 213 -12.07 -0.80 -9.18
C ARG A 213 -11.16 0.29 -8.59
N TYR A 214 -11.32 0.60 -7.31
CA TYR A 214 -10.58 1.63 -6.59
C TYR A 214 -9.53 1.07 -5.62
N ILE A 215 -9.46 -0.25 -5.48
CA ILE A 215 -8.52 -0.95 -4.59
C ILE A 215 -7.27 -1.34 -5.39
N ASP A 216 -6.13 -0.83 -4.94
CA ASP A 216 -4.81 -1.18 -5.45
C ASP A 216 -3.90 -1.63 -4.29
N ASP A 217 -2.62 -1.85 -4.55
CA ASP A 217 -1.68 -2.35 -3.54
C ASP A 217 -1.41 -1.38 -2.37
N SER A 218 -1.75 -0.10 -2.57
CA SER A 218 -1.62 0.96 -1.57
C SER A 218 -2.94 1.35 -0.91
N THR A 219 -4.04 0.61 -1.19
CA THR A 219 -5.36 0.83 -0.59
C THR A 219 -5.57 -0.06 0.63
N LEU A 220 -6.04 0.53 1.74
CA LEU A 220 -6.53 -0.18 2.92
C LEU A 220 -8.05 -0.06 3.00
N VAL A 221 -8.76 -1.14 3.34
CA VAL A 221 -10.22 -1.14 3.54
C VAL A 221 -10.56 -1.34 5.02
N ILE A 222 -11.11 -0.32 5.65
CA ILE A 222 -11.59 -0.36 7.04
C ILE A 222 -13.10 -0.48 7.04
N VAL A 223 -13.61 -1.42 7.82
CA VAL A 223 -15.03 -1.53 8.18
C VAL A 223 -15.19 -1.22 9.64
N SER A 224 -16.04 -0.24 9.93
CA SER A 224 -16.39 0.16 11.27
C SER A 224 -17.67 -0.53 11.72
N SER A 225 -17.59 -1.36 12.75
CA SER A 225 -18.73 -2.10 13.31
C SER A 225 -18.47 -2.61 14.72
N ASP A 226 -19.43 -2.35 15.60
CA ASP A 226 -19.65 -3.14 16.82
C ASP A 226 -20.49 -4.39 16.50
N LEU A 227 -20.50 -5.37 17.41
CA LEU A 227 -21.24 -6.64 17.28
C LEU A 227 -22.60 -6.59 17.99
N SER A 228 -22.91 -7.55 18.86
CA SER A 228 -24.19 -7.60 19.58
C SER A 228 -24.34 -6.43 20.56
N HIS A 229 -25.59 -6.04 20.84
CA HIS A 229 -25.92 -4.86 21.64
C HIS A 229 -26.85 -5.18 22.81
N TYR A 230 -26.46 -4.75 24.00
CA TYR A 230 -27.28 -4.70 25.23
C TYR A 230 -27.75 -6.05 25.80
N TYR A 231 -27.10 -7.15 25.44
CA TYR A 231 -27.34 -8.45 26.08
C TYR A 231 -26.56 -8.60 27.40
N PRO A 232 -26.99 -9.50 28.30
CA PRO A 232 -26.14 -9.98 29.38
C PRO A 232 -24.86 -10.62 28.84
N TYR A 233 -23.76 -10.50 29.59
CA TYR A 233 -22.41 -10.88 29.16
C TYR A 233 -22.30 -12.25 28.48
N ASN A 234 -22.84 -13.32 29.08
CA ASN A 234 -22.75 -14.67 28.51
C ASN A 234 -23.53 -14.81 27.19
N ILE A 235 -24.69 -14.16 27.10
CA ILE A 235 -25.51 -14.17 25.87
C ILE A 235 -24.81 -13.38 24.77
N ALA A 236 -24.19 -12.24 25.10
CA ALA A 236 -23.40 -11.48 24.13
C ALA A 236 -22.26 -12.33 23.55
N ILE A 237 -21.53 -13.08 24.38
CA ILE A 237 -20.47 -13.99 23.91
C ILE A 237 -21.02 -15.04 22.94
N GLU A 238 -22.13 -15.69 23.26
CA GLU A 238 -22.76 -16.69 22.39
C GLU A 238 -23.19 -16.10 21.04
N ARG A 239 -23.75 -14.88 21.07
CA ARG A 239 -24.20 -14.16 19.86
C ARG A 239 -23.03 -13.70 19.00
N ASP A 240 -22.03 -13.08 19.63
CA ASP A 240 -20.85 -12.56 18.95
C ASP A 240 -20.00 -13.68 18.32
N LYS A 241 -20.02 -14.89 18.92
CA LYS A 241 -19.33 -16.08 18.39
C LYS A 241 -19.68 -16.34 16.91
N ILE A 242 -20.94 -16.10 16.54
CA ILE A 242 -21.43 -16.26 15.16
C ILE A 242 -20.64 -15.33 14.22
N CYS A 243 -20.50 -14.06 14.58
CA CYS A 243 -19.80 -13.06 13.77
C CYS A 243 -18.29 -13.35 13.70
N ILE A 244 -17.64 -13.61 14.84
CA ILE A 244 -16.19 -13.83 14.88
C ILE A 244 -15.76 -15.14 14.22
N GLU A 245 -16.67 -16.11 14.03
CA GLU A 245 -16.43 -17.29 13.20
C GLU A 245 -16.75 -17.05 11.72
N ALA A 246 -17.83 -16.32 11.41
CA ALA A 246 -18.31 -16.13 10.05
C ALA A 246 -17.39 -15.23 9.22
N ILE A 247 -17.01 -14.08 9.78
CA ILE A 247 -16.29 -13.02 9.08
C ILE A 247 -14.90 -13.50 8.61
N PRO A 248 -13.99 -14.00 9.46
CA PRO A 248 -12.65 -14.38 9.01
C PRO A 248 -12.65 -15.58 8.07
N LYS A 249 -13.66 -16.46 8.16
CA LYS A 249 -13.80 -17.66 7.31
C LYS A 249 -14.57 -17.39 6.01
N LEU A 250 -14.97 -16.14 5.73
CA LEU A 250 -15.80 -15.79 4.58
C LEU A 250 -17.10 -16.62 4.49
N ASN A 251 -17.70 -16.96 5.64
CA ASN A 251 -18.90 -17.79 5.69
C ASN A 251 -20.17 -16.93 5.58
N PHE A 252 -20.60 -16.70 4.33
CA PHE A 252 -21.77 -15.88 4.01
C PHE A 252 -23.08 -16.42 4.59
N SER A 253 -23.24 -17.74 4.71
CA SER A 253 -24.45 -18.33 5.29
C SER A 253 -24.53 -18.07 6.80
N LEU A 254 -23.41 -18.22 7.52
CA LEU A 254 -23.36 -17.94 8.95
C LEU A 254 -23.58 -16.45 9.24
N MET A 255 -23.13 -15.56 8.34
CA MET A 255 -23.35 -14.12 8.45
C MET A 255 -24.82 -13.70 8.48
N GLU A 256 -25.75 -14.50 7.94
CA GLU A 256 -27.19 -14.19 8.02
C GLU A 256 -27.64 -14.02 9.47
N ARG A 257 -27.05 -14.78 10.39
CA ARG A 257 -27.33 -14.76 11.84
C ARG A 257 -26.43 -13.82 12.64
N CYS A 258 -25.41 -13.23 12.02
CA CYS A 258 -24.52 -12.28 12.69
C CYS A 258 -25.26 -10.98 13.02
N GLU A 259 -25.14 -10.55 14.28
CA GLU A 259 -25.64 -9.28 14.80
C GLU A 259 -24.48 -8.27 14.86
N ALA A 260 -24.50 -7.28 13.97
CA ALA A 260 -23.47 -6.24 13.88
C ALA A 260 -24.07 -4.98 13.27
N CYS A 261 -23.77 -3.80 13.82
CA CYS A 261 -24.34 -2.54 13.31
C CYS A 261 -23.85 -2.24 11.88
N GLY A 262 -22.59 -2.58 11.55
CA GLY A 262 -21.97 -2.43 10.24
C GLY A 262 -22.12 -3.66 9.33
N LYS A 263 -23.12 -4.52 9.54
CA LYS A 263 -23.26 -5.81 8.82
C LYS A 263 -23.14 -5.72 7.29
N LEU A 264 -23.74 -4.71 6.66
CA LEU A 264 -23.68 -4.53 5.20
C LEU A 264 -22.26 -4.15 4.73
N ALA A 265 -21.55 -3.31 5.50
CA ALA A 265 -20.16 -2.97 5.23
C ALA A 265 -19.23 -4.19 5.43
N ILE A 266 -19.48 -5.00 6.47
CA ILE A 266 -18.74 -6.25 6.70
C ILE A 266 -18.94 -7.22 5.53
N LEU A 267 -20.18 -7.45 5.09
CA LEU A 267 -20.48 -8.30 3.95
C LEU A 267 -19.80 -7.80 2.67
N THR A 268 -19.73 -6.47 2.47
CA THR A 268 -19.02 -5.85 1.35
C THR A 268 -17.54 -6.21 1.40
N LEU A 269 -16.88 -6.04 2.55
CA LEU A 269 -15.48 -6.44 2.73
C LEU A 269 -15.26 -7.94 2.55
N MET A 270 -16.20 -8.79 2.98
CA MET A 270 -16.11 -10.24 2.76
C MET A 270 -16.18 -10.60 1.27
N TYR A 271 -17.02 -9.92 0.48
CA TYR A 271 -17.03 -10.12 -0.98
C TYR A 271 -15.72 -9.67 -1.62
N ILE A 272 -15.21 -8.49 -1.27
CA ILE A 272 -13.90 -8.01 -1.74
C ILE A 272 -12.79 -9.01 -1.39
N ALA A 273 -12.75 -9.46 -0.13
CA ALA A 273 -11.75 -10.41 0.34
C ALA A 273 -11.84 -11.75 -0.40
N LYS A 274 -13.05 -12.25 -0.68
CA LYS A 274 -13.25 -13.45 -1.48
C LYS A 274 -12.71 -13.28 -2.90
N ASP A 275 -13.12 -12.20 -3.58
CA ASP A 275 -12.84 -11.98 -5.00
C ASP A 275 -11.36 -11.61 -5.22
N MET A 276 -10.71 -10.97 -4.24
CA MET A 276 -9.27 -10.63 -4.26
C MET A 276 -8.36 -11.65 -3.56
N GLY A 277 -8.90 -12.78 -3.09
CA GLY A 277 -8.13 -13.87 -2.47
C GLY A 277 -7.46 -13.51 -1.14
N TRP A 278 -8.07 -12.64 -0.35
CA TRP A 278 -7.58 -12.28 0.99
C TRP A 278 -8.05 -13.30 2.03
N GLN A 279 -7.19 -13.57 3.01
CA GLN A 279 -7.49 -14.43 4.15
C GLN A 279 -7.91 -13.59 5.35
N GLY A 280 -8.88 -14.08 6.12
CA GLY A 280 -9.36 -13.43 7.33
C GLY A 280 -8.80 -14.06 8.61
N ARG A 281 -8.48 -13.24 9.61
CA ARG A 281 -8.05 -13.70 10.94
C ARG A 281 -8.64 -12.83 12.04
N LEU A 282 -9.23 -13.46 13.05
CA LEU A 282 -9.63 -12.78 14.28
C LEU A 282 -8.37 -12.34 15.04
N ILE A 283 -8.29 -11.05 15.32
CA ILE A 283 -7.17 -10.44 16.05
C ILE A 283 -7.53 -10.30 17.52
N GLU A 284 -8.69 -9.72 17.83
CA GLU A 284 -9.13 -9.57 19.21
C GLU A 284 -10.65 -9.62 19.30
N TYR A 285 -11.14 -10.15 20.41
CA TYR A 285 -12.55 -10.09 20.79
C TYR A 285 -12.67 -9.74 22.26
N LYS A 286 -13.52 -8.76 22.56
CA LYS A 286 -13.95 -8.37 23.91
C LYS A 286 -15.38 -7.86 23.84
N ASN A 287 -16.02 -7.69 24.99
CA ASN A 287 -17.20 -6.84 25.09
C ASN A 287 -16.99 -5.73 26.12
N SER A 288 -17.93 -4.78 26.22
CA SER A 288 -17.82 -3.65 27.16
C SER A 288 -17.67 -4.07 28.63
N GLY A 289 -18.14 -5.26 29.00
CA GLY A 289 -17.97 -5.83 30.35
C GLY A 289 -16.56 -6.35 30.64
N ASP A 290 -15.70 -6.47 29.63
CA ASP A 290 -14.26 -6.78 29.77
C ASP A 290 -13.40 -5.52 29.89
N THR A 291 -14.01 -4.34 29.75
CA THR A 291 -13.31 -3.04 29.77
C THR A 291 -13.93 -2.13 30.84
N ALA A 292 -14.56 -1.02 30.45
CA ALA A 292 -15.06 -0.01 31.37
C ALA A 292 -16.56 -0.16 31.73
N GLY A 293 -17.25 -1.16 31.17
CA GLY A 293 -18.69 -1.38 31.35
C GLY A 293 -19.04 -2.45 32.39
N ASN A 294 -20.31 -2.50 32.80
CA ASN A 294 -20.84 -3.59 33.62
C ASN A 294 -21.20 -4.81 32.77
N LYS A 295 -21.47 -5.96 33.40
CA LYS A 295 -21.79 -7.23 32.72
C LYS A 295 -23.30 -7.48 32.47
N GLN A 296 -24.17 -6.54 32.82
CA GLN A 296 -25.63 -6.73 32.69
C GLN A 296 -26.14 -6.44 31.27
N ARG A 297 -25.57 -5.43 30.61
CA ARG A 297 -25.93 -5.01 29.26
C ARG A 297 -24.65 -4.58 28.53
N VAL A 298 -24.08 -5.48 27.74
CA VAL A 298 -22.79 -5.26 27.07
C VAL A 298 -22.93 -5.04 25.58
N VAL A 299 -21.92 -4.43 24.97
CA VAL A 299 -21.75 -4.35 23.52
C VAL A 299 -20.51 -5.15 23.13
N GLY A 300 -20.62 -5.99 22.10
CA GLY A 300 -19.53 -6.82 21.59
C GLY A 300 -18.59 -6.06 20.65
N TYR A 301 -17.29 -6.34 20.74
CA TYR A 301 -16.24 -5.69 19.95
C TYR A 301 -15.31 -6.75 19.37
N ALA A 302 -15.07 -6.68 18.06
CA ALA A 302 -14.10 -7.54 17.40
C ALA A 302 -13.16 -6.73 16.51
N SER A 303 -11.89 -7.14 16.52
CA SER A 303 -10.90 -6.76 15.52
C SER A 303 -10.61 -7.96 14.65
N ILE A 304 -10.78 -7.81 13.33
CA ILE A 304 -10.56 -8.87 12.36
C ILE A 304 -9.71 -8.30 11.22
N ALA A 305 -8.64 -8.99 10.86
CA ALA A 305 -7.77 -8.57 9.76
C ALA A 305 -8.02 -9.43 8.51
N PHE A 306 -8.06 -8.77 7.36
CA PHE A 306 -7.97 -9.39 6.04
C PHE A 306 -6.62 -9.07 5.42
N TYR A 307 -5.94 -10.08 4.90
CA TYR A 307 -4.57 -9.94 4.38
C TYR A 307 -4.35 -10.75 3.11
N LYS A 308 -3.49 -10.24 2.23
CA LYS A 308 -2.97 -11.01 1.09
C LYS A 308 -1.75 -11.77 1.58
N LYS A 309 -1.84 -13.10 1.61
CA LYS A 309 -0.74 -13.99 2.02
C LYS A 309 0.47 -13.81 1.09
N GLY A 310 1.68 -13.88 1.66
CA GLY A 310 2.95 -13.95 0.92
C GLY A 310 3.05 -15.22 0.07
N LEU A 311 4.22 -15.52 -0.52
CA LEU A 311 4.39 -16.78 -1.25
C LEU A 311 4.21 -17.98 -0.30
N GLU A 312 3.56 -19.02 -0.78
CA GLU A 312 3.45 -20.30 -0.07
C GLU A 312 4.74 -21.13 -0.23
N ASP A 313 4.97 -22.08 0.67
CA ASP A 313 6.21 -22.87 0.71
C ASP A 313 6.45 -23.65 -0.59
N ASP A 314 5.39 -24.17 -1.22
CA ASP A 314 5.47 -24.85 -2.51
C ASP A 314 5.85 -23.90 -3.66
N GLU A 315 5.34 -22.66 -3.62
CA GLU A 315 5.71 -21.59 -4.55
C GLU A 315 7.18 -21.16 -4.37
N LYS A 316 7.65 -21.06 -3.11
CA LYS A 316 9.05 -20.76 -2.77
C LYS A 316 9.99 -21.87 -3.24
N VAL A 317 9.65 -23.12 -2.92
CA VAL A 317 10.39 -24.32 -3.38
C VAL A 317 10.41 -24.41 -4.90
N PHE A 318 9.31 -24.08 -5.58
CA PHE A 318 9.27 -24.03 -7.04
C PHE A 318 10.30 -23.04 -7.60
N LEU A 319 10.35 -21.82 -7.06
CA LEU A 319 11.31 -20.79 -7.51
C LEU A 319 12.76 -21.20 -7.25
N LEU A 320 13.07 -21.78 -6.09
CA LEU A 320 14.43 -22.27 -5.78
C LEU A 320 14.86 -23.38 -6.75
N ARG A 321 13.98 -24.36 -6.98
CA ARG A 321 14.24 -25.44 -7.96
C ARG A 321 14.38 -24.92 -9.38
N LEU A 322 13.59 -23.92 -9.75
CA LEU A 322 13.70 -23.25 -11.05
C LEU A 322 15.07 -22.58 -11.19
N ALA A 323 15.48 -21.79 -10.20
CA ALA A 323 16.79 -21.13 -10.20
C ALA A 323 17.93 -22.15 -10.27
N ARG A 324 17.88 -23.24 -9.47
CA ARG A 324 18.87 -24.32 -9.50
C ARG A 324 19.02 -24.94 -10.89
N LYS A 325 17.90 -25.31 -11.52
CA LYS A 325 17.90 -25.92 -12.86
C LYS A 325 18.42 -24.96 -13.93
N VAL A 326 18.05 -23.68 -13.84
CA VAL A 326 18.58 -22.65 -14.75
C VAL A 326 20.09 -22.51 -14.61
N LEU A 327 20.60 -22.52 -13.36
CA LEU A 327 22.03 -22.47 -13.10
C LEU A 327 22.75 -23.69 -13.67
N GLU A 328 22.23 -24.89 -13.42
CA GLU A 328 22.73 -26.16 -13.96
C GLU A 328 22.80 -26.14 -15.50
N GLU A 329 21.69 -25.80 -16.17
CA GLU A 329 21.60 -25.78 -17.63
C GLU A 329 22.64 -24.82 -18.23
N ARG A 330 22.82 -23.64 -17.62
CA ARG A 330 23.76 -22.62 -18.10
C ARG A 330 25.22 -22.99 -17.89
N LEU A 331 25.51 -23.83 -16.92
CA LEU A 331 26.85 -24.37 -16.68
C LEU A 331 27.10 -25.69 -17.45
N GLY A 332 26.17 -26.09 -18.32
CA GLY A 332 26.31 -27.27 -19.19
C GLY A 332 25.92 -28.59 -18.53
N TYR A 333 25.11 -28.56 -17.48
CA TYR A 333 24.62 -29.75 -16.77
C TYR A 333 23.12 -29.96 -16.96
N GLY A 334 22.71 -31.21 -17.15
CA GLY A 334 21.29 -31.60 -17.27
C GLY A 334 20.70 -31.48 -18.68
N ARG A 335 19.42 -31.85 -18.81
CA ARG A 335 18.63 -31.65 -20.05
C ARG A 335 18.01 -30.25 -20.02
N SER A 336 17.80 -29.65 -21.20
CA SER A 336 17.11 -28.36 -21.30
C SER A 336 15.79 -28.40 -20.53
N TYR A 337 15.62 -27.45 -19.60
CA TYR A 337 14.49 -27.47 -18.69
C TYR A 337 13.27 -26.80 -19.33
N ALA A 338 12.31 -27.63 -19.75
CA ALA A 338 11.00 -27.14 -20.19
C ALA A 338 10.20 -26.67 -18.97
N ILE A 339 10.12 -25.34 -18.80
CA ILE A 339 9.27 -24.71 -17.79
C ILE A 339 7.82 -25.11 -18.07
N SER A 340 7.23 -25.85 -17.15
CA SER A 340 5.84 -26.30 -17.22
C SER A 340 5.18 -26.11 -15.86
N ASN A 341 3.86 -25.94 -15.87
CA ASN A 341 3.03 -25.84 -14.65
C ASN A 341 3.45 -24.72 -13.69
N VAL A 342 3.80 -23.54 -14.20
CA VAL A 342 4.10 -22.37 -13.36
C VAL A 342 2.85 -21.97 -12.56
N PRO A 343 2.89 -21.98 -11.21
CA PRO A 343 1.80 -21.48 -10.38
C PRO A 343 1.37 -20.06 -10.78
N GLU A 344 0.06 -19.78 -10.79
CA GLU A 344 -0.48 -18.50 -11.27
C GLU A 344 0.10 -17.28 -10.54
N LYS A 345 0.35 -17.39 -9.23
CA LYS A 345 0.91 -16.30 -8.43
C LYS A 345 2.34 -15.94 -8.81
N LEU A 346 3.10 -16.89 -9.35
CA LEU A 346 4.45 -16.65 -9.86
C LEU A 346 4.44 -15.95 -11.22
N LYS A 347 3.26 -15.80 -11.85
CA LYS A 347 3.06 -14.98 -13.05
C LYS A 347 2.81 -13.50 -12.74
N GLU A 348 2.58 -13.15 -11.46
CA GLU A 348 2.49 -11.75 -11.03
C GLU A 348 3.81 -11.01 -11.33
N VAL A 349 3.71 -9.75 -11.77
CA VAL A 349 4.88 -8.93 -12.10
C VAL A 349 5.49 -8.39 -10.81
N LYS A 350 6.69 -8.88 -10.45
CA LYS A 350 7.37 -8.53 -9.20
C LYS A 350 8.86 -8.25 -9.41
N GLY A 351 9.44 -7.44 -8.54
CA GLY A 351 10.89 -7.29 -8.42
C GLY A 351 11.46 -8.47 -7.64
N CYS A 352 12.67 -8.91 -8.01
CA CYS A 352 13.35 -9.99 -7.31
C CYS A 352 14.87 -9.80 -7.36
N PHE A 353 15.56 -10.40 -6.40
CA PHE A 353 17.00 -10.62 -6.41
C PHE A 353 17.28 -12.10 -6.26
N VAL A 354 18.27 -12.59 -7.02
CA VAL A 354 18.85 -13.92 -6.84
C VAL A 354 20.26 -13.74 -6.31
N THR A 355 20.53 -14.36 -5.17
CA THR A 355 21.82 -14.35 -4.49
C THR A 355 22.40 -15.75 -4.51
N LEU A 356 23.64 -15.86 -4.97
CA LEU A 356 24.45 -17.06 -4.91
C LEU A 356 25.43 -16.92 -3.74
N LYS A 357 25.45 -17.91 -2.85
CA LYS A 357 26.39 -17.98 -1.73
C LYS A 357 27.27 -19.22 -1.88
N LYS A 358 28.58 -19.08 -1.82
CA LYS A 358 29.53 -20.20 -1.78
C LYS A 358 30.10 -20.32 -0.39
N HIS A 359 29.85 -21.44 0.29
CA HIS A 359 30.21 -21.64 1.70
C HIS A 359 29.75 -20.48 2.60
N GLY A 360 28.51 -20.01 2.40
CA GLY A 360 27.93 -18.87 3.11
C GLY A 360 28.43 -17.48 2.69
N GLN A 361 29.45 -17.39 1.83
CA GLN A 361 30.00 -16.13 1.33
C GLN A 361 29.36 -15.71 0.02
N LEU A 362 29.16 -14.39 -0.19
CA LEU A 362 28.57 -13.87 -1.42
C LEU A 362 29.40 -14.26 -2.66
N ARG A 363 28.77 -14.93 -3.63
CA ARG A 363 29.37 -15.37 -4.91
C ARG A 363 28.77 -14.68 -6.14
N GLY A 364 27.59 -14.09 -5.98
CA GLY A 364 26.90 -13.26 -6.97
C GLY A 364 25.56 -12.78 -6.40
N CYS A 365 25.11 -11.59 -6.74
CA CYS A 365 23.78 -11.10 -6.37
C CYS A 365 23.30 -10.05 -7.35
N ILE A 366 22.29 -10.41 -8.14
CA ILE A 366 21.70 -9.54 -9.17
C ILE A 366 20.18 -9.57 -9.06
N GLY A 367 19.56 -8.43 -9.38
CA GLY A 367 18.12 -8.28 -9.32
C GLY A 367 17.63 -6.95 -9.88
N HIS A 368 16.30 -6.83 -9.92
CA HIS A 368 15.61 -5.60 -10.28
C HIS A 368 14.61 -5.24 -9.17
N ILE A 369 14.71 -4.00 -8.68
CA ILE A 369 13.85 -3.50 -7.61
C ILE A 369 12.43 -3.26 -8.12
N LEU A 370 12.32 -2.59 -9.27
CA LEU A 370 11.03 -2.30 -9.87
C LEU A 370 10.55 -3.53 -10.66
N PRO A 371 9.26 -3.90 -10.52
CA PRO A 371 8.69 -5.02 -11.23
C PRO A 371 8.63 -4.71 -12.74
N ARG A 372 9.17 -5.60 -13.58
CA ARG A 372 9.23 -5.45 -15.04
C ARG A 372 8.59 -6.61 -15.79
N GLU A 373 8.60 -7.79 -15.17
CA GLU A 373 8.16 -9.04 -15.78
C GLU A 373 7.60 -9.99 -14.71
N PRO A 374 6.91 -11.07 -15.13
CA PRO A 374 6.48 -12.13 -14.23
C PRO A 374 7.59 -12.66 -13.32
N LEU A 375 7.29 -12.90 -12.05
CA LEU A 375 8.28 -13.28 -11.04
C LEU A 375 9.14 -14.49 -11.44
N TYR A 376 8.54 -15.53 -12.03
CA TYR A 376 9.31 -16.71 -12.46
C TYR A 376 10.36 -16.35 -13.53
N LYS A 377 10.08 -15.41 -14.44
CA LYS A 377 11.04 -14.92 -15.44
C LYS A 377 12.13 -14.06 -14.79
N CYS A 378 11.73 -13.17 -13.88
CA CYS A 378 12.66 -12.39 -13.08
C CYS A 378 13.68 -13.30 -12.38
N VAL A 379 13.25 -14.43 -11.81
CA VAL A 379 14.15 -15.39 -11.15
C VAL A 379 15.07 -16.07 -12.16
N ILE A 380 14.58 -16.49 -13.33
CA ILE A 380 15.40 -17.09 -14.39
C ILE A 380 16.52 -16.12 -14.81
N ASP A 381 16.15 -14.90 -15.20
CA ASP A 381 17.09 -13.93 -15.75
C ASP A 381 18.13 -13.50 -14.71
N ASN A 382 17.68 -13.26 -13.47
CA ASN A 382 18.59 -12.86 -12.40
C ASN A 382 19.47 -14.00 -11.88
N THR A 383 19.04 -15.26 -12.03
CA THR A 383 19.93 -16.41 -11.78
C THR A 383 21.11 -16.40 -12.75
N ILE A 384 20.82 -16.23 -14.05
CA ILE A 384 21.84 -16.18 -15.10
C ILE A 384 22.79 -15.00 -14.85
N ASN A 385 22.23 -13.83 -14.58
CA ASN A 385 23.03 -12.63 -14.37
C ASN A 385 23.87 -12.71 -13.09
N ALA A 386 23.34 -13.24 -11.98
CA ALA A 386 24.10 -13.44 -10.75
C ALA A 386 25.26 -14.43 -10.94
N ALA A 387 25.08 -15.44 -11.79
CA ALA A 387 26.11 -16.44 -12.05
C ALA A 387 27.19 -15.96 -13.05
N LEU A 388 26.80 -15.26 -14.10
CA LEU A 388 27.67 -15.02 -15.27
C LEU A 388 28.03 -13.55 -15.52
N HIS A 389 27.23 -12.60 -15.02
CA HIS A 389 27.31 -11.18 -15.38
C HIS A 389 27.47 -10.23 -14.19
N ASP A 390 27.64 -10.74 -12.97
CA ASP A 390 27.97 -9.92 -11.81
C ASP A 390 29.45 -9.50 -11.88
N ILE A 391 29.70 -8.27 -12.32
CA ILE A 391 31.05 -7.72 -12.57
C ILE A 391 32.00 -7.75 -11.36
N ARG A 392 31.48 -7.98 -10.16
CA ARG A 392 32.29 -8.10 -8.93
C ARG A 392 32.98 -9.47 -8.84
N PHE A 393 32.55 -10.45 -9.62
CA PHE A 393 33.02 -11.83 -9.57
C PHE A 393 33.33 -12.35 -10.97
N PHE A 394 34.24 -13.32 -11.06
CA PHE A 394 34.38 -14.11 -12.28
C PHE A 394 33.13 -14.98 -12.50
N PRO A 395 32.77 -15.30 -13.76
CA PRO A 395 31.67 -16.21 -14.05
C PRO A 395 31.77 -17.51 -13.24
N VAL A 396 30.66 -17.96 -12.68
CA VAL A 396 30.57 -19.22 -11.94
C VAL A 396 31.01 -20.37 -12.83
N ARG A 397 31.83 -21.27 -12.28
CA ARG A 397 32.23 -22.50 -12.97
C ARG A 397 31.42 -23.70 -12.49
N TYR A 398 31.35 -24.72 -13.34
CA TYR A 398 30.66 -25.97 -13.06
C TYR A 398 31.11 -26.62 -11.74
N GLU A 399 32.41 -26.59 -11.42
CA GLU A 399 32.94 -27.24 -10.22
C GLU A 399 32.48 -26.57 -8.92
N GLU A 400 32.02 -25.32 -9.00
CA GLU A 400 31.50 -24.56 -7.86
C GLU A 400 30.04 -24.89 -7.56
N LEU A 401 29.31 -25.54 -8.47
CA LEU A 401 27.85 -25.71 -8.39
C LEU A 401 27.41 -26.39 -7.10
N LYS A 402 28.14 -27.42 -6.66
CA LYS A 402 27.88 -28.17 -5.42
C LYS A 402 28.05 -27.35 -4.14
N ASP A 403 28.85 -26.28 -4.21
CA ASP A 403 29.18 -25.43 -3.07
C ASP A 403 28.31 -24.17 -3.04
N ILE A 404 27.55 -23.90 -4.10
CA ILE A 404 26.69 -22.73 -4.24
C ILE A 404 25.31 -23.03 -3.67
N GLU A 405 24.88 -22.23 -2.70
CA GLU A 405 23.52 -22.11 -2.20
C GLU A 405 22.81 -20.95 -2.93
N ILE A 406 21.55 -21.15 -3.27
CA ILE A 406 20.68 -20.12 -3.88
C ILE A 406 19.73 -19.55 -2.82
N GLU A 407 19.70 -18.22 -2.74
CA GLU A 407 18.73 -17.45 -1.99
C GLU A 407 17.97 -16.51 -2.94
N ILE A 408 16.66 -16.40 -2.75
CA ILE A 408 15.78 -15.54 -3.55
C ILE A 408 15.14 -14.52 -2.61
N SER A 409 15.16 -13.25 -3.01
CA SER A 409 14.45 -12.16 -2.35
C SER A 409 13.38 -11.62 -3.28
N VAL A 410 12.10 -11.82 -2.94
CA VAL A 410 10.95 -11.32 -3.71
C VAL A 410 10.47 -10.01 -3.09
N LEU A 411 10.46 -8.95 -3.90
CA LEU A 411 10.35 -7.58 -3.39
C LEU A 411 8.93 -7.03 -3.47
N SER A 412 8.57 -6.21 -2.48
CA SER A 412 7.48 -5.25 -2.62
C SER A 412 7.90 -4.08 -3.52
N VAL A 413 6.93 -3.37 -4.08
CA VAL A 413 7.22 -2.12 -4.80
C VAL A 413 7.72 -1.07 -3.80
N PRO A 414 8.84 -0.37 -4.07
CA PRO A 414 9.33 0.68 -3.19
C PRO A 414 8.35 1.85 -3.09
N VAL A 415 8.16 2.34 -1.86
CA VAL A 415 7.32 3.49 -1.54
C VAL A 415 8.20 4.62 -1.04
N LEU A 416 7.96 5.84 -1.55
CA LEU A 416 8.69 7.04 -1.12
C LEU A 416 8.44 7.29 0.38
N LEU A 417 9.52 7.37 1.16
CA LEU A 417 9.48 7.77 2.56
C LEU A 417 9.43 9.29 2.64
N LYS A 418 8.22 9.82 2.82
CA LYS A 418 8.02 11.24 3.12
C LYS A 418 8.52 11.56 4.53
N HIS A 419 9.25 12.65 4.66
CA HIS A 419 9.83 13.11 5.93
C HIS A 419 10.06 14.63 5.87
N GLU A 420 9.92 15.31 6.99
CA GLU A 420 10.25 16.75 7.11
C GLU A 420 11.66 16.97 7.66
N SER A 421 12.18 15.97 8.38
CA SER A 421 13.48 15.99 9.06
C SER A 421 14.25 14.66 8.89
N TRP A 422 15.57 14.70 9.04
CA TRP A 422 16.39 13.49 8.97
C TRP A 422 16.17 12.57 10.19
N GLN A 423 15.70 13.11 11.32
CA GLN A 423 15.33 12.33 12.49
C GLN A 423 14.11 11.44 12.22
N GLU A 424 13.12 11.93 11.46
CA GLU A 424 11.97 11.14 11.04
C GLU A 424 12.37 9.96 10.15
N VAL A 425 13.37 10.14 9.28
CA VAL A 425 13.93 9.04 8.49
C VAL A 425 14.42 7.92 9.41
N LEU A 426 15.25 8.27 10.40
CA LEU A 426 15.78 7.30 11.35
C LEU A 426 14.67 6.63 12.16
N ASN A 427 13.66 7.37 12.60
CA ASN A 427 12.55 6.82 13.38
C ASN A 427 11.66 5.88 12.56
N SER A 428 11.55 6.11 11.25
CA SER A 428 10.69 5.34 10.36
C SER A 428 11.32 4.00 9.92
N LEU A 429 12.64 3.95 9.81
CA LEU A 429 13.36 2.74 9.40
C LEU A 429 13.33 1.65 10.47
N VAL A 430 13.07 0.43 10.05
CA VAL A 430 13.07 -0.76 10.90
C VAL A 430 14.14 -1.73 10.40
N PRO A 431 15.24 -1.91 11.16
CA PRO A 431 16.29 -2.87 10.83
C PRO A 431 15.74 -4.29 10.63
N LEU A 432 16.40 -5.07 9.78
CA LEU A 432 16.04 -6.44 9.36
C LEU A 432 14.71 -6.55 8.59
N ARG A 433 13.96 -5.46 8.44
CA ARG A 433 12.68 -5.44 7.72
C ARG A 433 12.78 -4.62 6.44
N ASP A 434 13.32 -3.41 6.54
CA ASP A 434 13.22 -2.41 5.48
C ASP A 434 14.41 -2.48 4.52
N GLY A 435 14.15 -2.72 3.24
CA GLY A 435 15.09 -2.42 2.15
C GLY A 435 15.01 -0.94 1.81
N VAL A 436 16.14 -0.33 1.47
CA VAL A 436 16.23 1.13 1.24
C VAL A 436 16.82 1.42 -0.13
N VAL A 437 16.13 2.24 -0.90
CA VAL A 437 16.66 2.84 -2.14
C VAL A 437 16.93 4.32 -1.87
N LEU A 438 18.15 4.75 -2.16
CA LEU A 438 18.48 6.18 -2.27
C LEU A 438 18.52 6.54 -3.74
N LYS A 439 17.89 7.67 -4.07
CA LYS A 439 17.89 8.21 -5.43
C LYS A 439 18.06 9.73 -5.39
N ARG A 440 19.00 10.23 -6.18
CA ARG A 440 19.21 11.66 -6.39
C ARG A 440 19.60 11.88 -7.85
N SER A 441 18.72 12.51 -8.62
CA SER A 441 18.92 12.68 -10.07
C SER A 441 19.24 11.34 -10.75
N MET A 442 20.42 11.18 -11.37
CA MET A 442 20.87 9.93 -12.01
C MET A 442 21.55 8.93 -11.05
N GLN A 443 21.88 9.33 -9.82
CA GLN A 443 22.54 8.46 -8.85
C GLN A 443 21.52 7.66 -8.06
N MET A 444 21.73 6.35 -7.97
CA MET A 444 20.85 5.45 -7.24
C MET A 444 21.63 4.28 -6.66
N ALA A 445 21.31 3.89 -5.43
CA ALA A 445 21.75 2.62 -4.85
C ALA A 445 20.66 2.02 -3.99
N THR A 446 20.77 0.72 -3.75
CA THR A 446 19.88 -0.01 -2.85
C THR A 446 20.64 -0.91 -1.89
N TYR A 447 20.07 -1.10 -0.70
CA TYR A 447 20.38 -2.21 0.19
C TYR A 447 19.12 -3.02 0.48
N LEU A 448 19.28 -4.35 0.42
CA LEU A 448 18.25 -5.31 0.83
C LEU A 448 18.16 -5.38 2.37
N PRO A 449 17.03 -5.83 2.94
CA PRO A 449 16.86 -5.97 4.39
C PRO A 449 17.96 -6.76 5.09
N GLN A 450 18.54 -7.77 4.44
CA GLN A 450 19.61 -8.60 5.02
C GLN A 450 20.89 -7.82 5.36
N VAL A 451 21.12 -6.66 4.73
CA VAL A 451 22.31 -5.83 5.00
C VAL A 451 22.30 -5.27 6.43
N TRP A 452 21.13 -5.15 7.06
CA TRP A 452 21.00 -4.75 8.46
C TRP A 452 21.70 -5.71 9.43
N GLU A 453 21.88 -6.99 9.08
CA GLU A 453 22.62 -7.94 9.91
C GLU A 453 24.09 -7.55 10.04
N GLN A 454 24.65 -6.93 8.98
CA GLN A 454 26.04 -6.48 8.94
C GLN A 454 26.19 -5.05 9.45
N ILE A 455 25.19 -4.20 9.19
CA ILE A 455 25.19 -2.78 9.54
C ILE A 455 23.89 -2.42 10.27
N PRO A 456 23.75 -2.78 11.56
CA PRO A 456 22.50 -2.56 12.31
C PRO A 456 22.29 -1.08 12.68
N ASP A 457 23.35 -0.27 12.71
CA ASP A 457 23.25 1.17 12.98
C ASP A 457 22.66 1.90 11.76
N LYS A 458 21.54 2.59 11.97
CA LYS A 458 20.78 3.28 10.92
C LYS A 458 21.55 4.40 10.24
N VAL A 459 22.38 5.13 10.99
CA VAL A 459 23.17 6.23 10.44
C VAL A 459 24.24 5.63 9.54
N LEU A 460 25.01 4.66 10.04
CA LEU A 460 26.06 4.00 9.28
C LEU A 460 25.52 3.30 8.02
N PHE A 461 24.35 2.66 8.13
CA PHE A 461 23.67 2.02 7.01
C PHE A 461 23.37 3.01 5.87
N LEU A 462 22.76 4.15 6.20
CA LEU A 462 22.42 5.17 5.21
C LEU A 462 23.66 5.86 4.64
N GLU A 463 24.68 6.07 5.47
CA GLU A 463 25.96 6.65 5.05
C GLU A 463 26.68 5.75 4.04
N HIS A 464 26.76 4.45 4.32
CA HIS A 464 27.33 3.47 3.40
C HIS A 464 26.51 3.36 2.11
N LEU A 465 25.18 3.47 2.21
CA LEU A 465 24.31 3.46 1.04
C LEU A 465 24.51 4.70 0.14
N CYS A 466 24.71 5.89 0.73
CA CYS A 466 25.10 7.08 -0.01
C CYS A 466 26.41 6.88 -0.76
N MET A 467 27.44 6.36 -0.08
CA MET A 467 28.74 6.09 -0.69
C MET A 467 28.64 5.06 -1.82
N LYS A 468 27.82 4.02 -1.64
CA LYS A 468 27.54 3.02 -2.68
C LYS A 468 26.88 3.64 -3.92
N ALA A 469 26.06 4.69 -3.76
CA ALA A 469 25.49 5.43 -4.86
C ALA A 469 26.47 6.41 -5.54
N GLY A 470 27.72 6.47 -5.06
CA GLY A 470 28.71 7.46 -5.49
C GLY A 470 28.41 8.87 -4.98
N MET A 471 27.67 9.00 -3.86
CA MET A 471 27.29 10.27 -3.26
C MET A 471 28.07 10.55 -1.97
N GLU A 472 28.11 11.82 -1.56
CA GLU A 472 28.60 12.28 -0.26
C GLU A 472 27.99 11.49 0.90
N LYS A 473 28.78 11.19 1.93
CA LYS A 473 28.41 10.33 3.07
C LYS A 473 27.07 10.71 3.71
N ASN A 474 26.78 12.00 3.81
CA ASN A 474 25.57 12.53 4.45
C ASN A 474 24.43 12.86 3.46
N CYS A 475 24.47 12.35 2.22
CA CYS A 475 23.50 12.69 1.18
C CYS A 475 22.04 12.46 1.59
N TRP A 476 21.79 11.47 2.45
CA TRP A 476 20.46 11.07 2.92
C TRP A 476 19.81 12.13 3.85
N LYS A 477 20.59 13.09 4.37
CA LYS A 477 20.08 14.22 5.16
C LYS A 477 19.60 15.39 4.29
N ASP A 478 19.96 15.38 3.01
CA ASP A 478 19.59 16.42 2.04
C ASP A 478 18.19 16.15 1.50
N LYS A 479 17.33 17.18 1.49
CA LYS A 479 15.96 17.09 0.97
C LYS A 479 15.88 16.77 -0.53
N ALA A 480 16.98 16.96 -1.28
CA ALA A 480 17.07 16.58 -2.68
C ALA A 480 17.22 15.06 -2.88
N THR A 481 17.51 14.29 -1.82
CA THR A 481 17.68 12.84 -1.89
C THR A 481 16.36 12.16 -1.58
N GLU A 482 15.80 11.47 -2.57
CA GLU A 482 14.60 10.64 -2.42
C GLU A 482 15.00 9.33 -1.73
N ILE A 483 14.31 9.00 -0.63
CA ILE A 483 14.47 7.74 0.09
C ILE A 483 13.22 6.90 -0.14
N TYR A 484 13.38 5.69 -0.66
CA TYR A 484 12.28 4.74 -0.80
C TYR A 484 12.51 3.53 0.09
N ILE A 485 11.43 3.01 0.66
CA ILE A 485 11.43 1.79 1.48
C ILE A 485 10.67 0.69 0.75
N TYR A 486 11.19 -0.54 0.80
CA TYR A 486 10.51 -1.76 0.36
C TYR A 486 10.75 -2.91 1.34
N HIS A 487 10.03 -4.01 1.17
CA HIS A 487 10.19 -5.24 1.94
C HIS A 487 10.57 -6.38 1.01
N ALA A 488 11.18 -7.43 1.56
CA ALA A 488 11.54 -8.63 0.83
C ALA A 488 11.03 -9.87 1.56
N ASP A 489 10.38 -10.78 0.83
CA ASP A 489 10.20 -12.17 1.25
C ASP A 489 11.46 -12.93 0.82
N VAL A 490 12.28 -13.32 1.79
CA VAL A 490 13.61 -13.90 1.58
C VAL A 490 13.54 -15.37 1.96
N PHE A 491 14.01 -16.23 1.07
CA PHE A 491 14.04 -17.67 1.29
C PHE A 491 15.21 -18.31 0.55
N SER A 492 15.71 -19.43 1.07
CA SER A 492 16.91 -20.10 0.57
C SER A 492 16.74 -21.61 0.45
N GLU A 493 17.64 -22.25 -0.28
CA GLU A 493 17.63 -23.72 -0.40
C GLU A 493 17.86 -24.44 0.93
N SER A 494 18.66 -23.89 1.85
CA SER A 494 18.89 -24.50 3.16
C SER A 494 17.63 -24.53 4.03
N GLU A 495 16.80 -23.48 3.97
CA GLU A 495 15.52 -23.40 4.68
C GLU A 495 14.58 -24.56 4.32
N PHE A 496 14.63 -25.03 3.06
CA PHE A 496 13.77 -26.09 2.54
C PHE A 496 14.48 -27.44 2.36
N ASN A 497 15.70 -27.60 2.90
CA ASN A 497 16.53 -28.80 2.71
C ASN A 497 16.73 -29.18 1.23
N LEU A 498 16.84 -28.18 0.35
CA LEU A 498 17.17 -28.35 -1.07
C LEU A 498 18.67 -28.23 -1.32
N TYR A 499 19.42 -27.68 -0.37
CA TYR A 499 20.86 -27.58 -0.40
C TYR A 499 21.46 -28.91 0.10
N ASN A 500 22.19 -29.60 -0.78
CA ASN A 500 22.72 -30.97 -0.64
C ASN A 500 21.76 -32.12 -0.96
N HIS A 501 21.56 -32.38 -2.25
CA HIS A 501 21.44 -33.76 -2.73
C HIS A 501 22.46 -33.97 -3.85
N SER A 502 23.62 -34.47 -3.41
CA SER A 502 24.61 -35.34 -4.09
C SER A 502 24.55 -35.46 -5.60
#